data_AF-A0A2E3DMD2-F1
#
_entry.id   AF-A0A2E3DMD2-F1
#
_cell.length_a   1.000
_cell.length_b   1.000
_cell.length_c   1.000
_cell.angle_alpha   90.00
_cell.angle_beta   90.00
_cell.angle_gamma   90.00
#
_symmetry.space_group_name_H-M   'P 1'
#
loop_
_entity.id
_entity.type
_entity.pdbx_description
1 polymer ?
#
loop_
_entity_poly.entity_id
_entity_poly.type
_entity_poly.pdbx_seq_one_letter_code
_entity_poly.pdbx_strand_id
1 'polypeptide(L)'
;MNQDIPEQLQRYIRQMRYAPFGVEGQRQLAQSRVLICGCGALGSVLANTLARAGVGFLRIVDRDFLEWNNLQRQVLYTEQDVLSGIPKAIAAKNHLEQINSEINIEAVVTNVSAGNIGEMIDSVDCIVDGTDNFETRFLLNDAAIKHNIPWVYGGCIGSEGQTMTILPGETPCLHCLMQNGPPPPGTTPTCDSAGILSPIINIIASLQALEVMKIVSGNRDKTSRVLQIYDIWENQVRQVKLTQLRENGACPTCQERQFNWLTGKHGSQSAILCGRNAVQLSFSGESEINLEQLRVKLSGLGMVESNPFLLRAIINEFEITVFADGRAIIKGTENESVARNVYAKYIGN
;
A
#
# COMPACT_ATOMS: atom_id res chain seq x y z
N MET A 1 39.35 -11.41 7.48
CA MET A 1 38.60 -11.40 8.76
C MET A 1 37.24 -12.00 8.51
N ASN A 2 37.13 -13.33 8.54
CA ASN A 2 35.84 -14.00 8.66
C ASN A 2 35.52 -14.00 10.17
N GLN A 3 34.77 -13.01 10.63
CA GLN A 3 33.96 -13.23 11.83
C GLN A 3 32.98 -14.37 11.50
N ASP A 4 32.69 -15.24 12.46
CA ASP A 4 31.69 -16.30 12.31
C ASP A 4 30.32 -15.66 12.03
N ILE A 5 30.00 -15.51 10.74
CA ILE A 5 28.68 -15.06 10.29
C ILE A 5 27.71 -16.17 10.65
N PRO A 6 26.67 -15.91 11.46
CA PRO A 6 25.65 -16.90 11.80
C PRO A 6 25.11 -17.57 10.53
N GLU A 7 24.87 -18.88 10.58
CA GLU A 7 24.37 -19.65 9.43
C GLU A 7 23.11 -19.02 8.82
N GLN A 8 22.22 -18.52 9.68
CA GLN A 8 20.98 -17.80 9.33
C GLN A 8 21.21 -16.50 8.53
N LEU A 9 22.42 -15.97 8.46
CA LEU A 9 22.75 -14.77 7.69
C LEU A 9 23.56 -15.04 6.43
N GLN A 10 23.90 -16.32 6.15
CA GLN A 10 24.74 -16.69 5.00
C GLN A 10 24.14 -16.25 3.66
N ARG A 11 22.81 -16.27 3.53
CA ARG A 11 22.08 -15.76 2.36
C ARG A 11 22.47 -14.32 1.99
N TYR A 12 22.81 -13.49 2.98
CA TYR A 12 23.05 -12.05 2.82
C TYR A 12 24.53 -11.68 2.72
N ILE A 13 25.44 -12.64 2.51
CA ILE A 13 26.88 -12.38 2.54
C ILE A 13 27.33 -11.29 1.56
N ARG A 14 26.67 -11.17 0.40
CA ARG A 14 26.97 -10.11 -0.58
C ARG A 14 26.50 -8.74 -0.12
N GLN A 15 25.36 -8.67 0.56
CA GLN A 15 24.82 -7.44 1.13
C GLN A 15 25.70 -6.93 2.28
N MET A 16 26.10 -7.82 3.19
CA MET A 16 26.95 -7.50 4.35
C MET A 16 28.37 -7.05 3.98
N ARG A 17 28.85 -7.33 2.76
CA ARG A 17 30.16 -6.85 2.27
C ARG A 17 30.20 -5.35 2.08
N TYR A 18 29.06 -4.68 1.92
CA TYR A 18 29.02 -3.23 1.88
C TYR A 18 29.30 -2.69 3.29
N ALA A 19 30.51 -2.19 3.51
CA ALA A 19 31.04 -1.88 4.84
C ALA A 19 30.15 -0.95 5.70
N PRO A 20 29.48 0.10 5.14
CA PRO A 20 28.55 0.91 5.93
C PRO A 20 27.33 0.15 6.46
N PHE A 21 26.91 -0.93 5.78
CA PHE A 21 25.81 -1.77 6.22
C PHE A 21 26.30 -2.90 7.13
N GLY A 22 27.28 -3.69 6.66
CA GLY A 22 27.97 -4.69 7.47
C GLY A 22 27.09 -5.83 7.99
N VAL A 23 27.67 -6.66 8.86
CA VAL A 23 26.97 -7.77 9.54
C VAL A 23 25.95 -7.24 10.55
N GLU A 24 26.28 -6.15 11.24
CA GLU A 24 25.42 -5.56 12.25
C GLU A 24 24.15 -4.96 11.65
N GLY A 25 24.26 -4.25 10.52
CA GLY A 25 23.08 -3.75 9.80
C GLY A 25 22.17 -4.88 9.34
N GLN A 26 22.72 -6.03 8.91
CA GLN A 26 21.92 -7.20 8.57
C GLN A 26 21.22 -7.81 9.78
N ARG A 27 21.89 -7.89 10.95
CA ARG A 27 21.28 -8.40 12.18
C ARG A 27 20.08 -7.56 12.59
N GLN A 28 20.22 -6.24 12.57
CA GLN A 28 19.13 -5.31 12.90
C GLN A 28 18.00 -5.39 11.87
N LEU A 29 18.32 -5.44 10.57
CA LEU A 29 17.34 -5.67 9.50
C LEU A 29 16.54 -6.96 9.71
N ALA A 30 17.21 -8.06 10.06
CA ALA A 30 16.59 -9.37 10.33
C ALA A 30 15.73 -9.39 11.60
N GLN A 31 15.87 -8.43 12.51
CA GLN A 31 15.03 -8.28 13.71
C GLN A 31 13.89 -7.29 13.50
N SER A 32 13.93 -6.52 12.42
CA SER A 32 12.98 -5.43 12.17
C SER A 32 11.64 -5.90 11.60
N ARG A 33 10.63 -5.06 11.83
CA ARG A 33 9.23 -5.25 11.44
C ARG A 33 8.78 -4.08 10.58
N VAL A 34 8.43 -4.34 9.32
CA VAL A 34 8.02 -3.30 8.36
C VAL A 34 6.57 -3.50 7.92
N LEU A 35 5.80 -2.42 7.95
CA LEU A 35 4.45 -2.35 7.40
C LEU A 35 4.50 -1.83 5.96
N ILE A 36 3.97 -2.61 5.01
CA ILE A 36 3.74 -2.21 3.63
C ILE A 36 2.24 -1.97 3.45
N CYS A 37 1.85 -0.71 3.30
CA CYS A 37 0.46 -0.33 3.02
C CYS A 37 0.25 -0.22 1.52
N GLY A 38 -0.58 -1.09 0.96
CA GLY A 38 -0.74 -1.29 -0.48
C GLY A 38 0.31 -2.23 -1.05
N CYS A 39 -0.13 -3.26 -1.76
CA CYS A 39 0.67 -4.26 -2.46
C CYS A 39 0.39 -4.25 -3.97
N GLY A 40 0.10 -3.06 -4.52
CA GLY A 40 -0.05 -2.84 -5.96
C GLY A 40 1.31 -2.68 -6.66
N ALA A 41 1.42 -1.65 -7.51
CA ALA A 41 2.62 -1.40 -8.31
C ALA A 41 3.89 -1.20 -7.46
N LEU A 42 3.91 -0.15 -6.63
CA LEU A 42 5.04 0.11 -5.73
C LEU A 42 5.18 -1.00 -4.67
N GLY A 43 4.07 -1.35 -4.03
CA GLY A 43 4.03 -2.33 -2.95
C GLY A 43 4.60 -3.71 -3.32
N SER A 44 4.34 -4.20 -4.53
CA SER A 44 4.89 -5.49 -4.98
C SER A 44 6.41 -5.46 -5.14
N VAL A 45 6.97 -4.38 -5.70
CA VAL A 45 8.44 -4.21 -5.81
C VAL A 45 9.06 -4.05 -4.42
N LEU A 46 8.42 -3.26 -3.55
CA LEU A 46 8.83 -3.04 -2.16
C LEU A 46 8.90 -4.36 -1.38
N ALA A 47 7.81 -5.13 -1.38
CA ALA A 47 7.71 -6.39 -0.66
C ALA A 47 8.74 -7.40 -1.17
N ASN A 48 8.90 -7.53 -2.49
CA ASN A 48 9.94 -8.38 -3.09
C ASN A 48 11.34 -7.96 -2.67
N THR A 49 11.65 -6.67 -2.72
CA THR A 49 12.99 -6.14 -2.41
C THR A 49 13.32 -6.32 -0.93
N LEU A 50 12.41 -5.94 -0.03
CA LEU A 50 12.60 -6.03 1.42
C LEU A 50 12.66 -7.48 1.90
N ALA A 51 11.84 -8.37 1.33
CA ALA A 51 11.91 -9.79 1.64
C ALA A 51 13.26 -10.38 1.25
N ARG A 52 13.76 -10.07 0.05
CA ARG A 52 15.07 -10.52 -0.42
C ARG A 52 16.24 -9.91 0.35
N ALA A 53 16.08 -8.70 0.87
CA ALA A 53 17.06 -8.04 1.72
C ALA A 53 17.15 -8.65 3.14
N GLY A 54 16.12 -9.41 3.55
CA GLY A 54 16.07 -10.05 4.85
C GLY A 54 15.49 -9.19 5.97
N VAL A 55 14.48 -8.36 5.68
CA VAL A 55 13.63 -7.78 6.72
C VAL A 55 12.93 -8.91 7.47
N GLY A 56 13.14 -9.00 8.79
CA GLY A 56 12.69 -10.13 9.61
C GLY A 56 11.19 -10.38 9.59
N PHE A 57 10.40 -9.31 9.48
CA PHE A 57 8.95 -9.39 9.46
C PHE A 57 8.35 -8.34 8.50
N LEU A 58 7.47 -8.81 7.62
CA LEU A 58 6.70 -7.97 6.71
C LEU A 58 5.20 -8.13 6.99
N ARG A 59 4.54 -7.02 7.35
CA ARG A 59 3.07 -6.93 7.33
C ARG A 59 2.66 -6.26 6.03
N ILE A 60 1.88 -6.97 5.21
CA ILE A 60 1.41 -6.49 3.91
C ILE A 60 -0.09 -6.30 3.99
N VAL A 61 -0.53 -5.05 3.84
CA VAL A 61 -1.96 -4.71 3.89
C VAL A 61 -2.42 -4.28 2.51
N ASP A 62 -3.32 -5.04 1.90
CA ASP A 62 -3.96 -4.67 0.64
C ASP A 62 -5.36 -5.28 0.59
N ARG A 63 -6.33 -4.48 0.18
CA ARG A 63 -7.74 -4.83 0.13
C ARG A 63 -8.18 -5.39 -1.22
N ASP A 64 -7.36 -5.21 -2.25
CA ASP A 64 -7.71 -5.42 -3.64
C ASP A 64 -7.35 -6.84 -4.10
N PHE A 65 -7.90 -7.15 -5.27
CA PHE A 65 -7.70 -8.40 -5.99
C PHE A 65 -6.94 -8.15 -7.27
N LEU A 66 -6.42 -9.21 -7.86
CA LEU A 66 -5.61 -9.14 -9.07
C LEU A 66 -6.48 -9.03 -10.32
N GLU A 67 -6.04 -8.19 -11.25
CA GLU A 67 -6.67 -7.96 -12.54
C GLU A 67 -5.63 -8.09 -13.66
N TRP A 68 -6.03 -8.46 -14.87
CA TRP A 68 -5.10 -8.63 -16.00
C TRP A 68 -4.24 -7.39 -16.28
N ASN A 69 -4.82 -6.20 -16.23
CA ASN A 69 -4.12 -4.93 -16.46
C ASN A 69 -3.12 -4.56 -15.32
N ASN A 70 -3.10 -5.33 -14.23
CA ASN A 70 -2.16 -5.14 -13.12
C ASN A 70 -0.80 -5.78 -13.45
N LEU A 71 -0.77 -6.88 -14.22
CA LEU A 71 0.40 -7.72 -14.43
C LEU A 71 1.57 -7.01 -15.12
N GLN A 72 1.30 -5.99 -15.94
CA GLN A 72 2.37 -5.22 -16.61
C GLN A 72 3.30 -4.47 -15.64
N ARG A 73 2.85 -4.21 -14.41
CA ARG A 73 3.57 -3.38 -13.42
C ARG A 73 3.65 -3.93 -12.01
N GLN A 74 2.91 -4.99 -11.68
CA GLN A 74 2.89 -5.57 -10.33
C GLN A 74 3.70 -6.87 -10.32
N VAL A 75 4.98 -6.76 -9.97
CA VAL A 75 6.03 -7.74 -10.28
C VAL A 75 5.93 -9.07 -9.53
N LEU A 76 5.13 -9.13 -8.47
CA LEU A 76 4.97 -10.35 -7.66
C LEU A 76 3.99 -11.35 -8.24
N TYR A 77 3.10 -10.92 -9.13
CA TYR A 77 1.90 -11.67 -9.48
C TYR A 77 1.99 -12.28 -10.87
N THR A 78 1.22 -13.35 -11.05
CA THR A 78 1.18 -14.16 -12.26
C THR A 78 -0.23 -14.22 -12.85
N GLU A 79 -0.35 -14.70 -14.08
CA GLU A 79 -1.65 -14.96 -14.72
C GLU A 79 -2.50 -15.95 -13.90
N GLN A 80 -1.86 -16.94 -13.26
CA GLN A 80 -2.55 -17.93 -12.44
C GLN A 80 -3.18 -17.29 -11.19
N ASP A 81 -2.53 -16.28 -10.62
CA ASP A 81 -3.08 -15.56 -9.47
C ASP A 81 -4.35 -14.78 -9.88
N VAL A 82 -4.35 -14.15 -11.05
CA VAL A 82 -5.53 -13.48 -11.61
C VAL A 82 -6.67 -14.47 -11.81
N LEU A 83 -6.40 -15.63 -12.42
CA LEU A 83 -7.40 -16.68 -12.67
C LEU A 83 -7.99 -17.24 -11.37
N SER A 84 -7.19 -17.35 -10.31
CA SER A 84 -7.65 -17.85 -9.02
C SER A 84 -8.54 -16.87 -8.23
N GLY A 85 -8.51 -15.58 -8.60
CA GLY A 85 -9.21 -14.52 -7.86
C GLY A 85 -8.70 -14.36 -6.43
N ILE A 86 -7.40 -14.61 -6.19
CA ILE A 86 -6.78 -14.49 -4.87
C ILE A 86 -6.55 -13.00 -4.51
N PRO A 87 -6.70 -12.60 -3.23
CA PRO A 87 -6.36 -11.25 -2.80
C PRO A 87 -4.86 -10.95 -2.98
N LYS A 88 -4.53 -9.69 -3.30
CA LYS A 88 -3.15 -9.23 -3.51
C LYS A 88 -2.23 -9.55 -2.32
N ALA A 89 -2.67 -9.23 -1.10
CA ALA A 89 -1.87 -9.47 0.10
C ALA A 89 -1.56 -10.96 0.31
N ILE A 90 -2.52 -11.85 0.03
CA ILE A 90 -2.35 -13.30 0.17
C ILE A 90 -1.42 -13.84 -0.93
N ALA A 91 -1.61 -13.44 -2.19
CA ALA A 91 -0.71 -13.82 -3.27
C ALA A 91 0.73 -13.37 -3.00
N ALA A 92 0.91 -12.12 -2.54
CA ALA A 92 2.21 -11.59 -2.19
C ALA A 92 2.88 -12.46 -1.12
N LYS A 93 2.16 -12.81 -0.04
CA LYS A 93 2.68 -13.72 0.98
C LYS A 93 3.10 -15.07 0.39
N ASN A 94 2.24 -15.72 -0.39
CA ASN A 94 2.51 -17.04 -0.98
C ASN A 94 3.80 -17.03 -1.83
N HIS A 95 4.00 -15.98 -2.63
CA HIS A 95 5.21 -15.83 -3.46
C HIS A 95 6.45 -15.51 -2.64
N LEU A 96 6.33 -14.62 -1.65
CA LEU A 96 7.46 -14.17 -0.84
C LEU A 96 7.97 -15.24 0.13
N GLU A 97 7.10 -16.09 0.67
CA GLU A 97 7.50 -17.25 1.51
C GLU A 97 8.34 -18.27 0.71
N GLN A 98 8.11 -18.38 -0.60
CA GLN A 98 8.95 -19.20 -1.50
C GLN A 98 10.29 -18.53 -1.82
N ILE A 99 10.34 -17.20 -1.82
CA ILE A 99 11.55 -16.41 -2.09
C ILE A 99 12.50 -16.42 -0.89
N ASN A 100 11.96 -16.22 0.31
CA ASN A 100 12.72 -16.16 1.54
C ASN A 100 11.91 -16.78 2.68
N SER A 101 12.18 -18.04 3.00
CA SER A 101 11.55 -18.78 4.09
C SER A 101 12.08 -18.46 5.49
N GLU A 102 13.08 -17.58 5.62
CA GLU A 102 13.68 -17.20 6.93
C GLU A 102 12.97 -16.00 7.57
N ILE A 103 12.07 -15.34 6.85
CA ILE A 103 11.34 -14.16 7.32
C ILE A 103 9.88 -14.51 7.59
N ASN A 104 9.24 -13.70 8.43
CA ASN A 104 7.83 -13.85 8.76
C ASN A 104 6.98 -12.89 7.92
N ILE A 105 5.90 -13.40 7.32
CA ILE A 105 5.02 -12.59 6.47
C ILE A 105 3.58 -12.68 6.97
N GLU A 106 3.04 -11.52 7.33
CA GLU A 106 1.64 -11.34 7.68
C GLU A 106 0.92 -10.65 6.53
N ALA A 107 -0.06 -11.33 5.94
CA ALA A 107 -0.93 -10.75 4.93
C ALA A 107 -2.27 -10.35 5.56
N VAL A 108 -2.66 -9.09 5.39
CA VAL A 108 -3.92 -8.56 5.91
C VAL A 108 -4.77 -8.05 4.75
N VAL A 109 -5.89 -8.71 4.49
CA VAL A 109 -6.83 -8.33 3.43
C VAL A 109 -7.84 -7.34 3.98
N THR A 110 -7.48 -6.07 4.04
CA THR A 110 -8.38 -5.02 4.55
C THR A 110 -8.05 -3.65 3.97
N ASN A 111 -9.03 -2.76 3.98
CA ASN A 111 -8.80 -1.35 3.69
C ASN A 111 -8.19 -0.66 4.92
N VAL A 112 -7.08 0.05 4.75
CA VAL A 112 -6.50 0.86 5.83
C VAL A 112 -7.43 2.05 6.11
N SER A 113 -7.86 2.18 7.36
CA SER A 113 -8.80 3.20 7.83
C SER A 113 -8.42 3.70 9.22
N ALA A 114 -9.03 4.81 9.64
CA ALA A 114 -8.86 5.34 11.00
C ALA A 114 -9.20 4.31 12.09
N GLY A 115 -10.16 3.42 11.83
CA GLY A 115 -10.62 2.42 12.80
C GLY A 115 -9.67 1.25 13.01
N ASN A 116 -8.84 0.89 12.02
CA ASN A 116 -7.98 -0.30 12.09
C ASN A 116 -6.48 0.00 11.97
N ILE A 117 -6.07 1.21 11.58
CA ILE A 117 -4.64 1.53 11.39
C ILE A 117 -3.81 1.36 12.66
N GLY A 118 -4.42 1.52 13.84
CA GLY A 118 -3.75 1.29 15.13
C GLY A 118 -3.23 -0.14 15.27
N GLU A 119 -4.00 -1.13 14.81
CA GLU A 119 -3.58 -2.54 14.79
C GLU A 119 -2.51 -2.79 13.73
N MET A 120 -2.63 -2.13 12.57
CA MET A 120 -1.68 -2.29 11.46
C MET A 120 -0.27 -1.77 11.81
N ILE A 121 -0.19 -0.67 12.56
CA ILE A 121 1.10 -0.08 12.97
C ILE A 121 1.60 -0.63 14.30
N ASP A 122 0.87 -1.54 14.94
CA ASP A 122 1.33 -2.12 16.19
C ASP A 122 2.62 -2.90 15.98
N SER A 123 3.61 -2.62 16.84
CA SER A 123 4.91 -3.28 16.84
C SER A 123 5.66 -3.20 15.49
N VAL A 124 5.52 -2.11 14.72
CA VAL A 124 6.30 -1.91 13.47
C VAL A 124 7.34 -0.81 13.64
N ASP A 125 8.52 -1.03 13.08
CA ASP A 125 9.66 -0.10 13.15
C ASP A 125 9.63 0.94 12.04
N CYS A 126 8.98 0.62 10.92
CA CYS A 126 8.87 1.50 9.77
C CYS A 126 7.63 1.18 8.93
N ILE A 127 6.99 2.22 8.42
CA ILE A 127 5.89 2.15 7.45
C ILE A 127 6.47 2.49 6.06
N VAL A 128 6.03 1.79 5.02
CA VAL A 128 6.34 2.15 3.63
C VAL A 128 5.07 2.26 2.80
N ASP A 129 4.99 3.32 2.01
CA ASP A 129 3.84 3.63 1.16
C ASP A 129 3.91 2.85 -0.16
N GLY A 130 2.99 1.90 -0.34
CA GLY A 130 2.68 1.25 -1.61
C GLY A 130 1.30 1.64 -2.15
N THR A 131 0.66 2.67 -1.59
CA THR A 131 -0.70 3.11 -1.92
C THR A 131 -0.72 4.10 -3.09
N ASP A 132 -1.87 4.23 -3.73
CA ASP A 132 -2.14 5.17 -4.83
C ASP A 132 -3.21 6.22 -4.49
N ASN A 133 -3.70 6.25 -3.26
CA ASN A 133 -4.76 7.16 -2.80
C ASN A 133 -4.24 8.18 -1.77
N PHE A 134 -4.56 9.45 -1.98
CA PHE A 134 -4.17 10.52 -1.09
C PHE A 134 -4.79 10.43 0.30
N GLU A 135 -6.06 10.02 0.43
CA GLU A 135 -6.70 9.92 1.76
C GLU A 135 -5.94 8.94 2.66
N THR A 136 -5.57 7.77 2.11
CA THR A 136 -4.76 6.78 2.82
C THR A 136 -3.38 7.32 3.17
N ARG A 137 -2.74 8.08 2.28
CA ARG A 137 -1.44 8.73 2.55
C ARG A 137 -1.51 9.75 3.68
N PHE A 138 -2.58 10.54 3.75
CA PHE A 138 -2.77 11.49 4.85
C PHE A 138 -3.11 10.77 6.18
N LEU A 139 -3.85 9.66 6.12
CA LEU A 139 -4.05 8.79 7.28
C LEU A 139 -2.74 8.18 7.78
N LEU A 140 -1.90 7.65 6.88
CA LEU A 140 -0.57 7.12 7.22
C LEU A 140 0.33 8.20 7.80
N ASN A 141 0.29 9.41 7.25
CA ASN A 141 1.00 10.57 7.78
C ASN A 141 0.60 10.87 9.23
N ASP A 142 -0.70 10.99 9.51
CA ASP A 142 -1.20 11.26 10.85
C ASP A 142 -0.80 10.15 11.82
N ALA A 143 -0.92 8.88 11.42
CA ALA A 143 -0.51 7.73 12.22
C ALA A 143 1.00 7.72 12.52
N ALA A 144 1.83 7.89 11.50
CA ALA A 144 3.29 7.94 11.62
C ALA A 144 3.74 9.05 12.58
N ILE A 145 3.18 10.26 12.44
CA ILE A 145 3.52 11.40 13.31
C ILE A 145 3.00 11.21 14.73
N LYS A 146 1.77 10.71 14.91
CA LYS A 146 1.20 10.51 16.24
C LYS A 146 1.98 9.47 17.04
N HIS A 147 2.35 8.36 16.41
CA HIS A 147 2.99 7.21 17.03
C HIS A 147 4.53 7.24 16.94
N ASN A 148 5.11 8.29 16.35
CA ASN A 148 6.55 8.47 16.20
C ASN A 148 7.23 7.34 15.40
N ILE A 149 6.54 6.82 14.37
CA ILE A 149 7.02 5.76 13.50
C ILE A 149 7.52 6.37 12.17
N PRO A 150 8.76 6.08 11.73
CA PRO A 150 9.24 6.47 10.42
C PRO A 150 8.35 5.98 9.29
N TRP A 151 8.10 6.86 8.30
CA TRP A 151 7.30 6.53 7.13
C TRP A 151 8.03 6.92 5.84
N VAL A 152 8.11 6.00 4.88
CA VAL A 152 8.73 6.25 3.58
C VAL A 152 7.65 6.39 2.50
N TYR A 153 7.35 7.64 2.15
CA TYR A 153 6.36 8.03 1.15
C TYR A 153 6.87 7.76 -0.28
N GLY A 154 5.96 7.36 -1.17
CA GLY A 154 6.23 7.15 -2.59
C GLY A 154 4.98 7.34 -3.44
N GLY A 155 5.15 7.86 -4.65
CA GLY A 155 4.06 7.97 -5.62
C GLY A 155 4.58 8.09 -7.04
N CYS A 156 3.90 7.46 -7.99
CA CYS A 156 4.26 7.51 -9.40
C CYS A 156 3.03 7.75 -10.29
N ILE A 157 3.24 8.43 -11.42
CA ILE A 157 2.26 8.60 -12.48
C ILE A 157 2.96 8.82 -13.82
N GLY A 158 2.48 8.17 -14.90
CA GLY A 158 3.13 8.24 -16.21
C GLY A 158 4.59 7.78 -16.17
N SER A 159 5.52 8.69 -16.42
CA SER A 159 6.98 8.51 -16.28
C SER A 159 7.57 9.22 -15.06
N GLU A 160 6.75 9.90 -14.27
CA GLU A 160 7.18 10.67 -13.10
C GLU A 160 6.98 9.87 -11.81
N GLY A 161 7.92 10.03 -10.89
CA GLY A 161 7.85 9.44 -9.57
C GLY A 161 8.51 10.30 -8.53
N GLN A 162 8.03 10.21 -7.30
CA GLN A 162 8.55 10.95 -6.16
C GLN A 162 8.61 10.10 -4.90
N THR A 163 9.58 10.39 -4.04
CA THR A 163 9.71 9.77 -2.72
C THR A 163 10.28 10.74 -1.70
N MET A 164 9.83 10.58 -0.45
CA MET A 164 10.29 11.36 0.69
C MET A 164 10.31 10.47 1.94
N THR A 165 11.38 10.56 2.71
CA THR A 165 11.46 9.91 4.02
C THR A 165 10.95 10.85 5.10
N ILE A 166 9.93 10.42 5.83
CA ILE A 166 9.31 11.16 6.92
C ILE A 166 9.78 10.53 8.23
N LEU A 167 10.65 11.25 8.94
CA LEU A 167 11.10 10.95 10.28
C LEU A 167 10.40 11.92 11.24
N PRO A 168 9.41 11.45 12.03
CA PRO A 168 8.70 12.28 12.98
C PRO A 168 9.66 13.05 13.90
N GLY A 169 9.42 14.36 14.06
CA GLY A 169 10.28 15.24 14.87
C GLY A 169 11.60 15.65 14.22
N GLU A 170 11.96 15.12 13.05
CA GLU A 170 13.22 15.44 12.35
C GLU A 170 12.95 16.09 10.99
N THR A 171 12.13 15.47 10.14
CA THR A 171 11.84 15.96 8.79
C THR A 171 10.43 16.54 8.67
N PRO A 172 10.13 17.29 7.61
CA PRO A 172 8.76 17.66 7.27
C PRO A 172 7.87 16.42 7.07
N CYS A 173 6.59 16.55 7.38
CA CYS A 173 5.57 15.53 7.12
C CYS A 173 4.88 15.76 5.76
N LEU A 174 4.01 14.85 5.32
CA LEU A 174 3.28 15.02 4.05
C LEU A 174 2.44 16.31 4.04
N HIS A 175 1.81 16.66 5.16
CA HIS A 175 1.01 17.89 5.27
C HIS A 175 1.89 19.15 5.10
N CYS A 176 3.16 19.12 5.50
CA CYS A 176 4.08 20.24 5.22
C CYS A 176 4.25 20.47 3.70
N LEU A 177 4.30 19.38 2.93
CA LEU A 177 4.41 19.41 1.47
C LEU A 177 3.08 19.81 0.81
N MET A 178 1.97 19.32 1.35
CA MET A 178 0.62 19.50 0.81
C MET A 178 -0.25 20.32 1.77
N GLN A 179 0.03 21.62 1.86
CA GLN A 179 -0.55 22.52 2.87
C GLN A 179 -2.08 22.67 2.77
N ASN A 180 -2.64 22.50 1.57
CA ASN A 180 -4.08 22.57 1.34
C ASN A 180 -4.79 21.21 1.53
N GLY A 181 -4.10 20.21 2.07
CA GLY A 181 -4.60 18.85 2.15
C GLY A 181 -4.51 18.10 0.81
N PRO A 182 -5.16 16.93 0.69
CA PRO A 182 -5.18 16.18 -0.56
C PRO A 182 -5.94 16.96 -1.64
N PRO A 183 -5.56 16.84 -2.92
CA PRO A 183 -6.37 17.37 -4.00
C PRO A 183 -7.78 16.75 -3.97
N PRO A 184 -8.82 17.49 -4.40
CA PRO A 184 -10.17 16.94 -4.41
C PRO A 184 -10.25 15.63 -5.23
N PRO A 185 -11.12 14.67 -4.84
CA PRO A 185 -11.28 13.43 -5.59
C PRO A 185 -11.57 13.68 -7.06
N GLY A 186 -10.89 12.94 -7.95
CA GLY A 186 -11.07 13.05 -9.41
C GLY A 186 -10.38 14.25 -10.09
N THR A 187 -9.73 15.16 -9.35
CA THR A 187 -9.04 16.31 -9.97
C THR A 187 -7.59 16.03 -10.34
N THR A 188 -7.05 14.89 -9.92
CA THR A 188 -5.66 14.48 -10.20
C THR A 188 -5.70 13.26 -11.11
N PRO A 189 -4.84 13.18 -12.14
CA PRO A 189 -4.78 11.98 -12.95
C PRO A 189 -4.38 10.78 -12.09
N THR A 190 -4.82 9.59 -12.48
CA THR A 190 -4.52 8.32 -11.81
C THR A 190 -3.70 7.43 -12.74
N CYS A 191 -3.16 6.32 -12.24
CA CYS A 191 -2.54 5.31 -13.10
C CYS A 191 -3.50 4.80 -14.19
N ASP A 192 -4.81 4.76 -13.88
CA ASP A 192 -5.84 4.28 -14.81
C ASP A 192 -6.19 5.35 -15.87
N SER A 193 -6.07 6.65 -15.56
CA SER A 193 -6.39 7.73 -16.52
C SER A 193 -5.19 8.31 -17.27
N ALA A 194 -4.02 8.45 -16.63
CA ALA A 194 -2.80 8.97 -17.25
C ALA A 194 -1.83 7.88 -17.72
N GLY A 195 -2.06 6.63 -17.31
CA GLY A 195 -1.12 5.54 -17.51
C GLY A 195 0.06 5.59 -16.53
N ILE A 196 0.85 4.52 -16.53
CA ILE A 196 2.03 4.38 -15.68
C ILE A 196 3.02 3.40 -16.31
N LEU A 197 4.29 3.80 -16.37
CA LEU A 197 5.38 2.96 -16.86
C LEU A 197 6.00 2.14 -15.72
N SER A 198 6.15 0.84 -15.92
CA SER A 198 6.77 -0.06 -14.92
C SER A 198 8.19 0.36 -14.45
N PRO A 199 9.09 0.89 -15.30
CA PRO A 199 10.42 1.31 -14.85
C PRO A 199 10.44 2.39 -13.77
N ILE A 200 9.55 3.40 -13.83
CA ILE A 200 9.52 4.45 -12.80
C ILE A 200 9.08 3.90 -11.44
N ILE A 201 8.18 2.92 -11.43
CA ILE A 201 7.76 2.21 -10.22
C ILE A 201 8.96 1.49 -9.58
N ASN A 202 9.77 0.80 -10.39
CA ASN A 202 10.95 0.10 -9.89
C ASN A 202 12.00 1.06 -9.31
N ILE A 203 12.21 2.22 -9.93
CA ILE A 203 13.13 3.24 -9.44
C ILE A 203 12.66 3.79 -8.09
N ILE A 204 11.41 4.24 -7.99
CA ILE A 204 10.88 4.82 -6.74
C ILE A 204 10.82 3.77 -5.64
N ALA A 205 10.32 2.56 -5.91
CA ALA A 205 10.28 1.49 -4.92
C ALA A 205 11.68 1.08 -4.44
N SER A 206 12.69 1.08 -5.31
CA SER A 206 14.08 0.79 -4.91
C SER A 206 14.64 1.86 -3.97
N LEU A 207 14.35 3.14 -4.25
CA LEU A 207 14.72 4.25 -3.36
C LEU A 207 13.99 4.14 -2.01
N GLN A 208 12.69 3.86 -2.02
CA GLN A 208 11.93 3.66 -0.79
C GLN A 208 12.48 2.48 0.03
N ALA A 209 12.75 1.33 -0.59
CA ALA A 209 13.30 0.15 0.08
C ALA A 209 14.69 0.44 0.68
N LEU A 210 15.53 1.20 -0.03
CA LEU A 210 16.83 1.64 0.50
C LEU A 210 16.67 2.49 1.77
N GLU A 211 15.72 3.42 1.79
CA GLU A 211 15.47 4.26 2.96
C GLU A 211 14.92 3.43 4.14
N VAL A 212 14.02 2.48 3.88
CA VAL A 212 13.57 1.51 4.90
C VAL A 212 14.78 0.76 5.47
N MET A 213 15.62 0.17 4.60
CA MET A 213 16.81 -0.57 5.04
C MET A 213 17.72 0.30 5.90
N LYS A 214 17.97 1.56 5.52
CA LYS A 214 18.79 2.47 6.34
C LYS A 214 18.16 2.73 7.71
N ILE A 215 16.85 2.96 7.77
CA ILE A 215 16.12 3.21 9.03
C ILE A 215 16.29 2.02 9.98
N VAL A 216 15.98 0.81 9.51
CA VAL A 216 15.86 -0.36 10.38
C VAL A 216 17.19 -1.12 10.61
N SER A 217 18.24 -0.76 9.88
CA SER A 217 19.60 -1.30 10.07
C SER A 217 20.50 -0.44 10.97
N GLY A 218 19.94 0.58 11.63
CA GLY A 218 20.70 1.51 12.48
C GLY A 218 21.43 2.61 11.72
N ASN A 219 21.27 2.71 10.39
CA ASN A 219 21.89 3.71 9.53
C ASN A 219 20.99 4.95 9.31
N ARG A 220 20.23 5.33 10.33
CA ARG A 220 19.22 6.40 10.26
C ARG A 220 19.82 7.75 9.87
N ASP A 221 21.06 8.04 10.25
CA ASP A 221 21.76 9.28 9.89
C ASP A 221 22.06 9.41 8.38
N LYS A 222 22.05 8.29 7.64
CA LYS A 222 22.25 8.24 6.18
C LYS A 222 20.97 8.35 5.36
N THR A 223 19.83 8.47 6.03
CA THR A 223 18.54 8.57 5.34
C THR A 223 18.38 9.93 4.66
N SER A 224 17.71 9.93 3.51
CA SER A 224 17.49 11.14 2.72
C SER A 224 16.65 12.18 3.49
N ARG A 225 16.93 13.46 3.26
CA ARG A 225 16.25 14.61 3.89
C ARG A 225 15.59 15.53 2.86
N VAL A 226 15.45 15.04 1.63
CA VAL A 226 14.93 15.80 0.49
C VAL A 226 13.74 15.06 -0.14
N LEU A 227 12.87 15.81 -0.80
CA LEU A 227 11.95 15.23 -1.77
C LEU A 227 12.73 14.93 -3.04
N GLN A 228 12.74 13.67 -3.45
CA GLN A 228 13.35 13.25 -4.70
C GLN A 228 12.26 13.10 -5.75
N ILE A 229 12.47 13.69 -6.92
CA ILE A 229 11.54 13.66 -8.06
C ILE A 229 12.34 13.18 -9.28
N TYR A 230 11.77 12.20 -9.98
CA TYR A 230 12.35 11.59 -11.17
C TYR A 230 11.34 11.69 -12.30
N ASP A 231 11.75 12.22 -13.44
CA ASP A 231 11.05 12.04 -14.71
C ASP A 231 11.98 11.26 -15.64
N ILE A 232 11.65 10.00 -15.86
CA ILE A 232 12.54 9.09 -16.61
C ILE A 232 12.32 9.15 -18.11
N TRP A 233 11.24 9.78 -18.57
CA TRP A 233 11.05 10.02 -20.00
C TRP A 233 11.98 11.14 -20.48
N GLU A 234 12.05 12.21 -19.68
CA GLU A 234 12.92 13.36 -19.93
C GLU A 234 14.33 13.20 -19.33
N ASN A 235 14.61 12.08 -18.65
CA ASN A 235 15.88 11.80 -17.96
C ASN A 235 16.27 12.88 -16.93
N GLN A 236 15.29 13.40 -16.19
CA GLN A 236 15.49 14.44 -15.18
C GLN A 236 15.42 13.89 -13.76
N VAL A 237 16.34 14.37 -12.91
CA VAL A 237 16.35 14.10 -11.47
C VAL A 237 16.40 15.43 -10.73
N ARG A 238 15.48 15.62 -9.78
CA ARG A 238 15.41 16.82 -8.94
C ARG A 238 15.40 16.42 -7.46
N GLN A 239 16.14 17.17 -6.66
CA GLN A 239 16.15 17.03 -5.21
C GLN A 239 15.77 18.37 -4.58
N VAL A 240 14.66 18.38 -3.84
CA VAL A 240 14.14 19.58 -3.19
C VAL A 240 14.36 19.47 -1.69
N LYS A 241 15.13 20.40 -1.13
CA LYS A 241 15.31 20.52 0.32
C LYS A 241 14.04 21.09 0.94
N LEU A 242 13.47 20.38 1.90
CA LEU A 242 12.19 20.75 2.52
C LEU A 242 12.32 21.27 3.95
N THR A 243 13.54 21.43 4.48
CA THR A 243 13.79 21.81 5.89
C THR A 243 13.01 23.06 6.30
N GLN A 244 12.95 24.06 5.41
CA GLN A 244 12.22 25.31 5.64
C GLN A 244 10.71 25.12 5.83
N LEU A 245 10.08 24.08 5.26
CA LEU A 245 8.64 23.83 5.42
C LEU A 245 8.27 23.44 6.85
N ARG A 246 9.20 22.81 7.58
CA ARG A 246 8.99 22.47 8.99
C ARG A 246 9.33 23.62 9.92
N GLU A 247 10.41 24.35 9.63
CA GLU A 247 10.92 25.45 10.46
C GLU A 247 10.02 26.69 10.42
N ASN A 248 9.43 26.99 9.25
CA ASN A 248 8.66 28.21 9.03
C ASN A 248 7.13 28.00 9.09
N GLY A 249 6.67 26.77 9.34
CA GLY A 249 5.26 26.41 9.21
C GLY A 249 4.59 26.03 10.53
N ALA A 250 3.38 26.54 10.77
CA ALA A 250 2.45 26.01 11.78
C ALA A 250 1.72 24.78 11.20
N CYS A 251 2.47 23.71 10.91
CA CYS A 251 1.88 22.52 10.30
C CYS A 251 0.88 21.87 11.28
N PRO A 252 -0.40 21.73 10.90
CA PRO A 252 -1.43 21.23 11.81
C PRO A 252 -1.12 19.81 12.29
N THR A 253 -0.51 18.96 11.46
CA THR A 253 -0.17 17.58 11.87
C THR A 253 1.12 17.51 12.70
N CYS A 254 2.28 17.90 12.17
CA CYS A 254 3.55 17.62 12.84
C CYS A 254 4.00 18.65 13.88
N GLN A 255 3.41 19.85 13.90
CA GLN A 255 3.67 20.87 14.92
C GLN A 255 2.52 20.97 15.91
N GLU A 256 1.28 21.11 15.42
CA GLU A 256 0.10 21.30 16.29
C GLU A 256 -0.57 19.99 16.74
N ARG A 257 -0.11 18.84 16.22
CA ARG A 257 -0.60 17.50 16.57
C ARG A 257 -2.11 17.31 16.36
N GLN A 258 -2.66 17.94 15.32
CA GLN A 258 -4.02 17.73 14.83
C GLN A 258 -4.06 16.53 13.88
N PHE A 259 -4.64 15.42 14.33
CA PHE A 259 -4.71 14.16 13.58
C PHE A 259 -6.12 13.91 13.01
N ASN A 260 -6.58 14.81 12.14
CA ASN A 260 -7.97 14.80 11.65
C ASN A 260 -8.29 13.58 10.77
N TRP A 261 -7.30 13.02 10.06
CA TRP A 261 -7.49 11.81 9.26
C TRP A 261 -7.54 10.57 10.15
N LEU A 262 -6.67 10.51 11.15
CA LEU A 262 -6.63 9.40 12.10
C LEU A 262 -7.82 9.37 13.07
N THR A 263 -8.46 10.51 13.35
CA THR A 263 -9.69 10.58 14.15
C THR A 263 -10.95 10.31 13.34
N GLY A 264 -10.82 10.04 12.03
CA GLY A 264 -11.95 9.74 11.15
C GLY A 264 -12.81 10.95 10.74
N LYS A 265 -12.38 12.19 11.04
CA LYS A 265 -13.13 13.41 10.69
C LYS A 265 -13.18 13.69 9.18
N HIS A 266 -12.25 13.11 8.40
CA HIS A 266 -12.14 13.33 6.94
C HIS A 266 -12.25 12.06 6.08
N GLY A 267 -12.50 10.87 6.65
CA GLY A 267 -12.57 9.62 5.88
C GLY A 267 -13.93 9.41 5.20
N SER A 268 -13.94 9.07 3.91
CA SER A 268 -15.16 8.72 3.17
C SER A 268 -15.53 7.24 3.33
N GLN A 269 -16.84 6.93 3.39
CA GLN A 269 -17.37 5.55 3.49
C GLN A 269 -17.67 4.91 2.12
N SER A 270 -17.56 5.66 1.02
CA SER A 270 -17.81 5.20 -0.34
C SER A 270 -16.79 5.81 -1.30
N ALA A 271 -16.25 5.00 -2.21
CA ALA A 271 -15.27 5.44 -3.19
C ALA A 271 -15.74 5.10 -4.61
N ILE A 272 -15.82 6.11 -5.47
CA ILE A 272 -15.98 5.91 -6.91
C ILE A 272 -14.63 5.43 -7.46
N LEU A 273 -14.60 4.30 -8.15
CA LEU A 273 -13.38 3.80 -8.78
C LEU A 273 -13.22 4.49 -10.15
N CYS A 274 -12.54 5.64 -10.15
CA CYS A 274 -12.34 6.46 -11.35
C CYS A 274 -11.78 5.65 -12.52
N GLY A 275 -12.41 5.72 -13.69
CA GLY A 275 -11.97 5.07 -14.92
C GLY A 275 -12.40 3.59 -15.06
N ARG A 276 -13.19 3.06 -14.12
CA ARG A 276 -13.60 1.63 -14.13
C ARG A 276 -15.08 1.40 -14.43
N ASN A 277 -15.86 2.47 -14.67
CA ASN A 277 -17.34 2.41 -14.72
C ASN A 277 -17.90 1.59 -13.54
N ALA A 278 -17.34 1.83 -12.35
CA ALA A 278 -17.63 1.04 -11.16
C ALA A 278 -17.64 1.88 -9.89
N VAL A 279 -18.54 1.53 -8.97
CA VAL A 279 -18.63 2.11 -7.63
C VAL A 279 -18.28 1.04 -6.60
N GLN A 280 -17.39 1.38 -5.68
CA GLN A 280 -17.13 0.55 -4.51
C GLN A 280 -17.96 1.02 -3.33
N LEU A 281 -18.75 0.09 -2.80
CA LEU A 281 -19.54 0.27 -1.60
C LEU A 281 -18.85 -0.43 -0.44
N SER A 282 -18.64 0.31 0.65
CA SER A 282 -18.21 -0.24 1.93
C SER A 282 -19.28 0.10 2.95
N PHE A 283 -19.73 -0.89 3.71
CA PHE A 283 -20.75 -0.70 4.74
C PHE A 283 -20.06 -0.78 6.10
N SER A 284 -20.29 0.22 6.95
CA SER A 284 -19.75 0.24 8.30
C SER A 284 -20.55 -0.74 9.17
N GLY A 285 -20.08 -1.98 9.23
CA GLY A 285 -20.64 -3.05 10.07
C GLY A 285 -19.99 -4.38 9.78
N GLU A 286 -19.49 -5.06 10.82
CA GLU A 286 -18.83 -6.37 10.80
C GLU A 286 -19.80 -7.51 10.47
N SER A 287 -20.43 -7.47 9.30
CA SER A 287 -21.25 -8.57 8.83
C SER A 287 -20.41 -9.37 7.84
N GLU A 288 -19.68 -10.38 8.32
CA GLU A 288 -19.09 -11.38 7.42
C GLU A 288 -20.19 -11.92 6.51
N ILE A 289 -20.04 -11.72 5.20
CA ILE A 289 -21.01 -12.24 4.24
C ILE A 289 -20.71 -13.71 4.01
N ASN A 290 -21.70 -14.56 4.27
CA ASN A 290 -21.63 -15.96 3.88
C ASN A 290 -21.73 -16.07 2.35
N LEU A 291 -20.58 -16.07 1.68
CA LEU A 291 -20.49 -16.09 0.22
C LEU A 291 -21.16 -17.32 -0.39
N GLU A 292 -21.23 -18.45 0.32
CA GLU A 292 -21.88 -19.67 -0.18
C GLU A 292 -23.41 -19.52 -0.18
N GLN A 293 -23.99 -18.95 0.89
CA GLN A 293 -25.42 -18.63 0.90
C GLN A 293 -25.77 -17.61 -0.20
N LEU A 294 -24.92 -16.60 -0.38
CA LEU A 294 -25.11 -15.61 -1.44
C LEU A 294 -25.00 -16.24 -2.84
N ARG A 295 -24.08 -17.19 -3.05
CA ARG A 295 -23.96 -17.95 -4.29
C ARG A 295 -25.25 -18.67 -4.63
N VAL A 296 -25.83 -19.38 -3.66
CA VAL A 296 -27.11 -20.07 -3.83
C VAL A 296 -28.23 -19.08 -4.18
N LYS A 297 -28.31 -17.93 -3.49
CA LYS A 297 -29.30 -16.86 -3.77
C LYS A 297 -29.18 -16.33 -5.21
N LEU A 298 -27.96 -16.14 -5.70
CA LEU A 298 -27.69 -15.50 -7.00
C LEU A 298 -27.63 -16.46 -8.18
N SER A 299 -27.48 -17.78 -7.95
CA SER A 299 -27.30 -18.79 -9.02
C SER A 299 -28.45 -18.83 -10.03
N GLY A 300 -29.66 -18.38 -9.66
CA GLY A 300 -30.82 -18.31 -10.54
C GLY A 300 -30.96 -17.01 -11.35
N LEU A 301 -30.08 -16.02 -11.13
CA LEU A 301 -30.20 -14.67 -11.69
C LEU A 301 -29.14 -14.36 -12.76
N GLY A 302 -28.10 -15.17 -12.88
CA GLY A 302 -27.00 -14.93 -13.82
C GLY A 302 -25.82 -15.87 -13.64
N MET A 303 -24.70 -15.55 -14.26
CA MET A 303 -23.46 -16.31 -14.09
C MET A 303 -22.85 -15.95 -12.72
N VAL A 304 -22.56 -16.95 -11.90
CA VAL A 304 -21.99 -16.75 -10.57
C VAL A 304 -20.73 -17.61 -10.40
N GLU A 305 -19.63 -16.96 -10.04
CA GLU A 305 -18.37 -17.58 -9.66
C GLU A 305 -18.04 -17.17 -8.23
N SER A 306 -17.43 -18.07 -7.46
CA SER A 306 -17.08 -17.77 -6.07
C SER A 306 -15.85 -18.54 -5.62
N ASN A 307 -15.09 -17.93 -4.71
CA ASN A 307 -14.01 -18.56 -3.97
C ASN A 307 -14.14 -18.15 -2.47
N PRO A 308 -13.23 -18.57 -1.59
CA PRO A 308 -13.32 -18.22 -0.17
C PRO A 308 -13.26 -16.72 0.15
N PHE A 309 -12.81 -15.88 -0.80
CA PHE A 309 -12.54 -14.45 -0.58
C PHE A 309 -13.57 -13.53 -1.25
N LEU A 310 -14.14 -13.95 -2.37
CA LEU A 310 -15.12 -13.18 -3.12
C LEU A 310 -16.15 -14.05 -3.84
N LEU A 311 -17.25 -13.41 -4.19
CA LEU A 311 -18.25 -13.88 -5.15
C LEU A 311 -18.37 -12.85 -6.26
N ARG A 312 -18.34 -13.30 -7.51
CA ARG A 312 -18.62 -12.48 -8.69
C ARG A 312 -19.89 -12.98 -9.36
N ALA A 313 -20.83 -12.08 -9.61
CA ALA A 313 -22.06 -12.36 -10.33
C ALA A 313 -22.22 -11.39 -11.51
N ILE A 314 -22.54 -11.92 -12.69
CA ILE A 314 -22.94 -11.12 -13.85
C ILE A 314 -24.46 -11.22 -13.97
N ILE A 315 -25.16 -10.12 -13.68
CA ILE A 315 -26.62 -10.04 -13.68
C ILE A 315 -27.03 -8.82 -14.52
N ASN A 316 -27.70 -9.08 -15.64
CA ASN A 316 -28.02 -8.08 -16.66
C ASN A 316 -26.76 -7.31 -17.12
N GLU A 317 -26.77 -5.98 -17.04
CA GLU A 317 -25.64 -5.09 -17.38
C GLU A 317 -24.61 -4.93 -16.26
N PHE A 318 -24.85 -5.49 -15.06
CA PHE A 318 -23.99 -5.30 -13.91
C PHE A 318 -23.08 -6.51 -13.65
N GLU A 319 -21.80 -6.21 -13.43
CA GLU A 319 -20.85 -7.14 -12.83
C GLU A 319 -20.72 -6.77 -11.35
N ILE A 320 -21.24 -7.64 -10.48
CA ILE A 320 -21.32 -7.46 -9.03
C ILE A 320 -20.26 -8.34 -8.39
N THR A 321 -19.27 -7.73 -7.75
CA THR A 321 -18.29 -8.46 -6.92
C THR A 321 -18.58 -8.18 -5.46
N VAL A 322 -18.77 -9.22 -4.65
CA VAL A 322 -18.98 -9.13 -3.20
C VAL A 322 -17.83 -9.82 -2.50
N PHE A 323 -17.28 -9.18 -1.48
CA PHE A 323 -16.16 -9.68 -0.69
C PHE A 323 -16.66 -10.24 0.64
N ALA A 324 -15.91 -11.18 1.22
CA ALA A 324 -16.26 -11.79 2.51
C ALA A 324 -16.40 -10.78 3.65
N ASP A 325 -15.66 -9.66 3.57
CA ASP A 325 -15.68 -8.55 4.54
C ASP A 325 -16.84 -7.55 4.34
N GLY A 326 -17.82 -7.88 3.49
CA GLY A 326 -19.01 -7.07 3.28
C GLY A 326 -18.87 -5.97 2.22
N ARG A 327 -17.66 -5.70 1.73
CA ARG A 327 -17.45 -4.77 0.62
C ARG A 327 -18.10 -5.30 -0.67
N ALA A 328 -18.48 -4.39 -1.56
CA ALA A 328 -18.88 -4.74 -2.91
C ALA A 328 -18.41 -3.74 -3.96
N ILE A 329 -18.11 -4.24 -5.15
CA ILE A 329 -17.87 -3.44 -6.35
C ILE A 329 -19.00 -3.71 -7.33
N ILE A 330 -19.69 -2.64 -7.73
CA ILE A 330 -20.73 -2.66 -8.74
C ILE A 330 -20.17 -2.03 -10.00
N LYS A 331 -19.86 -2.85 -11.00
CA LYS A 331 -19.40 -2.40 -12.32
C LYS A 331 -20.57 -2.38 -13.30
N GLY A 332 -20.60 -1.36 -14.16
CA GLY A 332 -21.74 -1.00 -14.99
C GLY A 332 -22.36 0.36 -14.61
N THR A 333 -21.82 1.06 -13.61
CA THR A 333 -22.26 2.42 -13.24
C THR A 333 -21.17 3.21 -12.51
N GLU A 334 -21.19 4.53 -12.67
CA GLU A 334 -20.42 5.48 -11.85
C GLU A 334 -21.31 6.23 -10.84
N ASN A 335 -22.62 5.97 -10.86
CA ASN A 335 -23.57 6.64 -9.98
C ASN A 335 -23.73 5.86 -8.68
N GLU A 336 -23.33 6.47 -7.57
CA GLU A 336 -23.36 5.84 -6.24
C GLU A 336 -24.78 5.39 -5.83
N SER A 337 -25.81 6.18 -6.14
CA SER A 337 -27.20 5.82 -5.84
C SER A 337 -27.66 4.60 -6.63
N VAL A 338 -27.25 4.49 -7.90
CA VAL A 338 -27.52 3.31 -8.72
C VAL A 338 -26.80 2.09 -8.14
N ALA A 339 -25.53 2.22 -7.81
CA ALA A 339 -24.76 1.13 -7.21
C ALA A 339 -25.37 0.65 -5.88
N ARG A 340 -25.78 1.58 -5.00
CA ARG A 340 -26.45 1.24 -3.73
C ARG A 340 -27.77 0.51 -3.97
N ASN A 341 -28.56 0.91 -4.97
CA ASN A 341 -29.80 0.21 -5.33
C ASN A 341 -29.54 -1.19 -5.87
N VAL A 342 -28.52 -1.37 -6.72
CA VAL A 342 -28.11 -2.70 -7.23
C VAL A 342 -27.67 -3.59 -6.06
N TYR A 343 -26.84 -3.08 -5.15
CA TYR A 343 -26.42 -3.82 -3.96
C TYR A 343 -27.62 -4.21 -3.09
N ALA A 344 -28.52 -3.27 -2.77
CA ALA A 344 -29.71 -3.55 -1.97
C ALA A 344 -30.63 -4.59 -2.63
N LYS A 345 -30.78 -4.53 -3.96
CA LYS A 345 -31.65 -5.45 -4.72
C LYS A 345 -31.14 -6.88 -4.73
N TYR A 346 -29.84 -7.08 -4.93
CA TYR A 346 -29.27 -8.42 -5.15
C TYR A 346 -28.58 -8.99 -3.90
N ILE A 347 -27.91 -8.14 -3.13
CA ILE A 347 -27.07 -8.54 -1.99
C ILE A 347 -27.79 -8.27 -0.67
N GLY A 348 -28.47 -7.12 -0.56
CA GLY A 348 -29.29 -6.76 0.59
C GLY A 348 -30.29 -7.84 0.97
N ASN A 349 -30.61 -7.92 2.26
CA ASN A 349 -31.56 -8.90 2.81
C ASN A 349 -32.95 -8.75 2.20
#